data_AF-A0A822B769-F1
#
_entry.id   AF-A0A822B769-F1
#
_cell.length_a   1.000
_cell.length_b   1.000
_cell.length_c   1.000
_cell.angle_alpha   90.00
_cell.angle_beta   90.00
_cell.angle_gamma   90.00
#
_symmetry.space_group_name_H-M   'P 1'
#
loop_
_entity.id
_entity.type
_entity.pdbx_description
1 polymer ?
#
loop_
_entity_poly.entity_id
_entity_poly.type
_entity_poly.pdbx_seq_one_letter_code
_entity_poly.pdbx_strand_id
1 'polypeptide(L)'
;PNIKLDYKIGKSLPFLDVQLTNNNGILSTSVYHKPAAEPYVTPFTSDHPRHVFSNIIKTSIERATRYSSTFEAFNYERRYIKLMLLYNDYPSTFIENEFHKYFSEYISKSPFLPLIDDEHKYFL
;
A
#
# COMPACT_ATOMS: atom_id res chain seq x y z
N PRO A 1 18.25 -4.83 29.88
CA PRO A 1 17.24 -4.71 28.79
C PRO A 1 15.85 -4.37 29.38
N ASN A 2 15.30 -3.22 29.02
CA ASN A 2 14.10 -2.63 29.62
C ASN A 2 12.97 -2.58 28.59
N ILE A 3 12.62 -3.73 28.00
CA ILE A 3 11.53 -3.83 27.02
C ILE A 3 10.23 -3.94 27.80
N LYS A 4 9.39 -2.90 27.74
CA LYS A 4 8.03 -2.91 28.30
C LYS A 4 7.06 -3.30 27.20
N LEU A 5 6.34 -4.39 27.38
CA LEU A 5 5.23 -4.77 26.50
C LEU A 5 3.99 -4.01 26.95
N ASP A 6 3.45 -3.21 26.05
CA ASP A 6 2.18 -2.53 26.25
C ASP A 6 1.09 -3.33 25.52
N TYR A 7 -0.06 -3.55 26.17
CA TYR A 7 -1.15 -4.33 25.61
C TYR A 7 -2.42 -3.49 25.55
N LYS A 8 -3.16 -3.63 24.44
CA LYS A 8 -4.46 -2.97 24.26
C LYS A 8 -5.49 -4.01 23.87
N ILE A 9 -6.66 -3.92 24.51
CA ILE A 9 -7.82 -4.74 24.19
C ILE A 9 -8.70 -3.89 23.28
N GLY A 10 -8.94 -4.36 22.06
CA GLY A 10 -9.75 -3.66 21.06
C GLY A 10 -10.03 -4.54 19.85
N LYS A 11 -10.91 -4.06 18.96
CA LYS A 11 -11.19 -4.73 17.68
C LYS A 11 -10.08 -4.52 16.66
N SER A 12 -9.20 -3.55 16.87
CA SER A 12 -8.11 -3.23 15.96
C SER A 12 -6.85 -2.86 16.74
N LEU A 13 -5.69 -3.23 16.18
CA LEU A 13 -4.38 -2.99 16.78
C LEU A 13 -3.36 -2.68 15.68
N PRO A 14 -2.69 -1.52 15.72
CA PRO A 14 -1.52 -1.28 14.88
C PRO A 14 -0.32 -2.06 15.41
N PHE A 15 0.37 -2.78 14.53
CA PHE A 15 1.62 -3.47 14.82
C PHE A 15 2.59 -3.29 13.65
N LEU A 16 3.69 -2.58 13.89
CA LEU A 16 4.63 -2.14 12.85
C LEU A 16 3.89 -1.36 11.74
N ASP A 17 4.04 -1.77 10.49
CA ASP A 17 3.42 -1.18 9.30
C ASP A 17 2.02 -1.74 8.99
N VAL A 18 1.48 -2.62 9.85
CA VAL A 18 0.25 -3.35 9.60
C VAL A 18 -0.81 -2.99 10.64
N GLN A 19 -2.02 -2.71 10.16
CA GLN A 19 -3.21 -2.58 10.99
C GLN A 19 -3.94 -3.92 11.01
N LEU A 20 -3.98 -4.55 12.18
CA LEU A 20 -4.76 -5.75 12.41
C LEU A 20 -6.18 -5.36 12.81
N THR A 21 -7.18 -6.03 12.24
CA THR A 21 -8.59 -5.84 12.61
C THR A 21 -9.26 -7.21 12.77
N ASN A 22 -9.97 -7.39 13.87
CA ASN A 22 -10.76 -8.58 14.14
C ASN A 22 -12.22 -8.32 13.75
N ASN A 23 -12.64 -8.96 12.66
CA ASN A 23 -14.00 -8.95 12.15
C ASN A 23 -14.73 -10.20 12.63
N ASN A 24 -15.27 -10.15 13.86
CA ASN A 24 -16.08 -11.23 14.45
C ASN A 24 -15.42 -12.63 14.42
N GLY A 25 -14.12 -12.69 14.71
CA GLY A 25 -13.32 -13.93 14.72
C GLY A 25 -12.45 -14.12 13.47
N ILE A 26 -12.65 -13.31 12.43
CA ILE A 26 -11.82 -13.32 11.22
C ILE A 26 -10.84 -12.16 11.29
N LEU A 27 -9.54 -12.46 11.20
CA LEU A 27 -8.48 -11.46 11.29
C LEU A 27 -8.16 -10.93 9.89
N SER A 28 -8.32 -9.63 9.68
CA SER A 28 -7.94 -8.93 8.46
C SER A 28 -6.77 -7.98 8.70
N THR A 29 -5.98 -7.75 7.66
CA THR A 29 -4.81 -6.89 7.69
C THR A 29 -4.90 -5.81 6.63
N SER A 30 -4.42 -4.61 6.95
CA SER A 30 -4.25 -3.50 6.02
C SER A 30 -2.97 -2.73 6.35
N VAL A 31 -2.55 -1.80 5.49
CA VAL A 31 -1.45 -0.88 5.82
C VAL A 31 -1.87 0.01 6.99
N TYR A 32 -0.97 0.21 7.95
CA TYR A 32 -1.17 1.15 9.04
C TYR A 32 -0.64 2.54 8.66
N HIS A 33 -1.51 3.54 8.71
CA HIS A 33 -1.15 4.95 8.60
C HIS A 33 -1.21 5.62 9.96
N LYS A 34 -0.08 6.21 10.38
CA LYS A 34 -0.04 6.96 11.64
C LYS A 34 -0.94 8.20 11.49
N PRO A 35 -1.91 8.45 12.38
CA PRO A 35 -2.88 9.55 12.22
C PRO A 35 -2.26 10.95 12.11
N ALA A 36 -1.07 11.14 12.70
CA ALA A 36 -0.35 12.41 12.67
C ALA A 36 0.75 12.46 11.60
N ALA A 37 0.90 11.43 10.78
CA ALA A 37 1.87 11.44 9.68
C ALA A 37 1.26 12.17 8.48
N GLU A 38 1.95 13.21 8.03
CA GLU A 38 1.64 13.83 6.77
C GLU A 38 2.05 12.90 5.62
N PRO A 39 1.32 12.88 4.49
CA PRO A 39 1.56 11.99 3.36
C PRO A 39 2.73 12.52 2.50
N TYR A 40 3.86 12.84 3.11
CA TYR A 40 5.04 13.34 2.40
C TYR A 40 5.91 12.20 1.91
N VAL A 41 6.21 12.25 0.62
CA VAL A 41 7.31 11.52 0.01
C VAL A 41 8.23 12.52 -0.65
N THR A 42 9.36 12.07 -1.15
CA THR A 42 10.26 12.93 -1.93
C THR A 42 9.49 13.59 -3.08
N PRO A 43 9.36 14.93 -3.12
CA PRO A 43 8.62 15.63 -4.17
C PRO A 43 9.22 15.39 -5.54
N PHE A 44 8.38 15.27 -6.58
CA PHE A 44 8.88 14.99 -7.94
C PHE A 44 9.73 16.14 -8.53
N THR A 45 9.59 17.35 -7.97
CA THR A 45 10.35 18.55 -8.33
C THR A 45 11.78 18.58 -7.78
N SER A 46 12.13 17.65 -6.89
CA SER A 46 13.47 17.56 -6.31
C SER A 46 14.50 16.98 -7.30
N ASP A 47 15.77 17.33 -7.12
CA ASP A 47 16.88 16.87 -7.96
C ASP A 47 17.34 15.45 -7.60
N HIS A 48 16.45 14.48 -7.80
CA HIS A 48 16.74 13.06 -7.63
C HIS A 48 16.62 12.30 -8.96
N PRO A 49 17.43 11.24 -9.14
CA PRO A 49 17.29 10.37 -10.30
C PRO A 49 15.89 9.73 -10.39
N ARG A 50 15.39 9.54 -11.62
CA ARG A 50 14.07 8.94 -11.87
C ARG A 50 13.82 7.61 -11.15
N HIS A 51 14.85 6.78 -11.01
CA HIS A 51 14.70 5.47 -10.35
C HIS A 51 14.30 5.59 -8.88
N VAL A 52 14.64 6.70 -8.19
CA VAL A 52 14.23 6.95 -6.81
C VAL A 52 12.71 7.11 -6.75
N PHE A 53 12.16 7.93 -7.64
CA PHE A 53 10.72 8.14 -7.76
C PHE A 53 9.97 6.85 -8.13
N SER A 54 10.47 6.08 -9.11
CA SER A 54 9.89 4.78 -9.45
C SER A 54 9.93 3.81 -8.27
N ASN A 55 11.02 3.80 -7.49
CA ASN A 55 11.16 2.93 -6.32
C ASN A 55 10.19 3.31 -5.18
N ILE A 56 9.95 4.61 -4.95
CA ILE A 56 8.93 5.07 -3.99
C ILE A 56 7.57 4.47 -4.36
N ILE A 57 7.17 4.60 -5.62
CA ILE A 57 5.90 4.06 -6.12
C ILE A 57 5.87 2.53 -5.95
N LYS A 58 6.89 1.84 -6.46
CA LYS A 58 6.98 0.38 -6.42
C LYS A 58 6.90 -0.17 -5.00
N THR A 59 7.69 0.37 -4.08
CA THR A 59 7.74 -0.11 -2.69
C THR A 59 6.44 0.17 -1.95
N SER A 60 5.79 1.30 -2.20
CA SER A 60 4.47 1.60 -1.64
C SER A 60 3.41 0.60 -2.10
N ILE A 61 3.34 0.28 -3.40
CA ILE A 61 2.38 -0.71 -3.91
C ILE A 61 2.72 -2.11 -3.40
N GLU A 62 4.00 -2.48 -3.36
CA GLU A 62 4.44 -3.78 -2.83
C GLU A 62 4.03 -3.97 -1.37
N ARG A 63 4.16 -2.93 -0.54
CA ARG A 63 3.66 -2.92 0.84
C ARG A 63 2.13 -3.04 0.87
N ALA A 64 1.42 -2.29 0.03
CA ALA A 64 -0.04 -2.39 -0.06
C ALA A 64 -0.49 -3.81 -0.39
N THR A 65 0.13 -4.44 -1.38
CA THR A 65 -0.16 -5.82 -1.80
C THR A 65 0.14 -6.82 -0.69
N ARG A 66 1.27 -6.64 0.02
CA ARG A 66 1.71 -7.60 1.05
C ARG A 66 0.91 -7.49 2.35
N TYR A 67 0.51 -6.28 2.74
CA TYR A 67 -0.13 -6.04 4.04
C TYR A 67 -1.65 -6.11 3.97
N SER A 68 -2.25 -6.01 2.79
CA SER A 68 -3.70 -6.08 2.63
C SER A 68 -4.16 -7.52 2.48
N SER A 69 -4.99 -8.00 3.41
CA SER A 69 -5.56 -9.35 3.33
C SER A 69 -6.80 -9.43 2.44
N THR A 70 -7.40 -8.28 2.08
CA THR A 70 -8.58 -8.20 1.22
C THR A 70 -8.35 -7.24 0.06
N PHE A 71 -9.12 -7.43 -1.01
CA PHE A 71 -9.04 -6.57 -2.19
C PHE A 71 -9.49 -5.14 -1.91
N GLU A 72 -10.49 -4.96 -1.04
CA GLU A 72 -10.98 -3.64 -0.63
C GLU A 72 -9.90 -2.87 0.13
N ALA A 73 -9.20 -3.53 1.07
CA ALA A 73 -8.09 -2.95 1.80
C ALA A 73 -6.95 -2.55 0.85
N PHE A 74 -6.62 -3.42 -0.11
CA PHE A 74 -5.62 -3.12 -1.14
C PHE A 74 -6.03 -1.93 -2.01
N ASN A 75 -7.27 -1.89 -2.49
CA ASN A 75 -7.77 -0.81 -3.34
C ASN A 75 -7.84 0.53 -2.61
N TYR A 76 -8.24 0.51 -1.35
CA TYR A 76 -8.19 1.69 -0.49
C TYR A 76 -6.77 2.24 -0.43
N GLU A 77 -5.80 1.36 -0.17
CA GLU A 77 -4.39 1.73 -0.10
C GLU A 77 -3.84 2.22 -1.44
N ARG A 78 -4.17 1.56 -2.56
CA ARG A 78 -3.80 1.99 -3.91
C ARG A 78 -4.28 3.42 -4.19
N ARG A 79 -5.53 3.74 -3.81
CA ARG A 79 -6.09 5.09 -3.97
C ARG A 79 -5.36 6.10 -3.08
N TYR A 80 -5.09 5.73 -1.83
CA TYR A 80 -4.30 6.55 -0.91
C TYR A 80 -2.91 6.87 -1.49
N ILE A 81 -2.18 5.87 -1.97
CA ILE A 81 -0.86 6.03 -2.60
C ILE A 81 -0.93 6.97 -3.80
N LYS A 82 -1.94 6.82 -4.67
CA LYS A 82 -2.13 7.72 -5.82
C LYS A 82 -2.34 9.16 -5.38
N LEU A 83 -3.19 9.40 -4.38
CA LEU A 83 -3.45 10.74 -3.85
C LEU A 83 -2.20 11.34 -3.20
N MET A 84 -1.47 10.55 -2.40
CA MET A 84 -0.18 10.93 -1.82
C MET A 84 0.82 11.34 -2.90
N LEU A 85 0.98 10.57 -3.98
CA LEU A 85 1.92 10.89 -5.06
C LEU A 85 1.53 12.18 -5.80
N LEU A 86 0.24 12.34 -6.12
CA LEU A 86 -0.27 13.58 -6.73
C LEU A 86 -0.04 14.81 -5.83
N TYR A 87 -0.20 14.64 -4.52
CA TYR A 87 0.07 15.70 -3.54
C TYR A 87 1.56 16.08 -3.47
N ASN A 88 2.47 15.20 -3.87
CA ASN A 88 3.91 15.44 -3.92
C ASN A 88 4.41 15.73 -5.36
N ASP A 89 3.53 16.30 -6.20
CA ASP A 89 3.81 16.76 -7.57
C ASP A 89 4.19 15.68 -8.59
N TYR A 90 3.90 14.41 -8.33
CA TYR A 90 4.16 13.35 -9.31
C TYR A 90 3.19 13.48 -10.50
N PRO A 91 3.69 13.49 -11.76
CA PRO A 91 2.83 13.52 -12.93
C PRO A 91 1.91 12.29 -12.97
N SER A 92 0.62 12.50 -13.24
CA SER A 92 -0.36 11.41 -13.29
C SER A 92 0.05 10.31 -14.29
N THR A 93 0.57 10.69 -15.46
CA THR A 93 1.07 9.74 -16.47
C THR A 93 2.23 8.89 -15.96
N PHE A 94 3.11 9.46 -15.14
CA PHE A 94 4.21 8.72 -14.53
C PHE A 94 3.68 7.71 -13.51
N ILE A 95 2.73 8.12 -12.67
CA ILE A 95 2.08 7.24 -11.68
C ILE A 95 1.40 6.06 -12.37
N GLU A 96 0.57 6.31 -13.38
CA GLU A 96 -0.17 5.24 -14.08
C GLU A 96 0.78 4.27 -14.79
N ASN A 97 1.86 4.78 -15.40
CA ASN A 97 2.87 3.94 -16.04
C ASN A 97 3.57 3.00 -15.04
N GLU A 98 3.97 3.52 -13.87
CA GLU A 98 4.60 2.70 -12.82
C GLU A 98 3.62 1.70 -12.21
N PHE A 99 2.34 2.08 -12.03
CA PHE A 99 1.29 1.17 -11.60
C PHE A 99 1.11 0.02 -12.60
N HIS A 100 0.95 0.34 -13.89
CA HIS A 100 0.78 -0.64 -14.96
C HIS A 100 1.99 -1.59 -15.05
N LYS A 101 3.21 -1.05 -14.93
CA LYS A 101 4.43 -1.85 -14.90
C LYS A 101 4.44 -2.81 -13.70
N TYR A 102 4.10 -2.34 -12.50
CA TYR A 102 4.03 -3.20 -11.33
C TYR A 102 3.00 -4.31 -11.51
N PHE A 103 1.78 -4.00 -11.96
CA PHE A 103 0.72 -5.00 -12.09
C PHE A 103 0.99 -6.02 -13.19
N SER A 104 1.57 -5.61 -14.32
CA SER A 104 2.00 -6.54 -15.37
C SER A 104 3.10 -7.50 -14.86
N GLU A 105 4.10 -6.98 -14.15
CA GLU A 105 5.12 -7.81 -13.47
C GLU A 105 4.51 -8.73 -12.41
N TYR A 106 3.51 -8.27 -11.65
CA TYR A 106 2.89 -9.03 -10.58
C TYR A 106 2.06 -10.20 -11.14
N ILE A 107 1.24 -9.95 -12.16
CA ILE A 107 0.43 -10.97 -12.85
C ILE A 107 1.33 -12.05 -13.45
N SER A 108 2.45 -11.66 -14.08
CA SER A 108 3.37 -12.62 -14.68
C SER A 108 4.09 -13.53 -13.66
N LYS A 109 4.35 -13.03 -12.44
CA LYS A 109 5.08 -13.77 -11.40
C LYS A 109 4.19 -14.67 -10.56
N SER A 110 2.91 -14.36 -10.42
CA SER A 110 2.02 -15.06 -9.50
C SER A 110 0.62 -15.27 -10.08
N PRO A 111 0.46 -16.25 -11.00
CA PRO A 111 -0.79 -16.47 -11.74
C PRO A 111 -1.97 -16.96 -10.89
N PHE A 112 -1.76 -17.30 -9.61
CA PHE A 112 -2.78 -17.85 -8.70
C PHE A 112 -2.86 -17.05 -7.38
N LEU A 113 -3.27 -15.78 -7.44
CA LEU A 113 -3.46 -14.97 -6.23
C LEU A 113 -4.94 -14.78 -5.87
N PRO A 114 -5.30 -14.93 -4.59
CA PRO A 114 -6.68 -14.84 -4.08
C PRO A 114 -7.21 -13.41 -3.90
N LEU A 115 -6.42 -12.37 -4.22
CA LEU A 115 -6.85 -10.96 -4.11
C LEU A 115 -7.49 -10.42 -5.39
N ILE A 116 -7.44 -11.18 -6.47
CA ILE A 116 -8.14 -10.86 -7.71
C ILE A 116 -9.21 -11.94 -7.82
N ASP A 117 -10.36 -11.69 -7.22
CA ASP A 117 -11.57 -12.41 -7.61
C ASP A 117 -11.78 -12.17 -9.13
N ASP A 118 -12.29 -13.15 -9.87
CA ASP A 118 -12.39 -13.09 -11.34
C ASP A 118 -13.14 -11.84 -11.84
N GLU A 119 -13.99 -11.23 -11.00
CA GLU A 119 -14.68 -9.96 -11.25
C GLU A 119 -13.74 -8.73 -11.33
N HIS A 120 -12.56 -8.79 -10.70
CA HIS A 120 -11.70 -7.64 -10.49
C HIS A 120 -10.50 -7.55 -11.45
N LYS A 121 -10.34 -8.56 -12.30
CA LYS A 121 -9.34 -8.59 -13.37
C LYS A 121 -9.47 -7.42 -14.36
N TYR A 122 -10.68 -6.85 -14.48
CA TYR A 122 -11.02 -5.76 -15.39
C TYR A 122 -10.71 -4.35 -14.87
N PHE A 123 -10.23 -4.20 -13.62
CA PHE A 123 -9.95 -2.89 -12.99
C PHE A 123 -8.45 -2.56 -12.87
N LEU A 124 -7.60 -3.36 -13.53
CA LEU A 124 -6.15 -3.16 -13.67
C LEU A 124 -5.82 -2.52 -15.02
#